data_AF-A0A1F6EJ91-F1
#
_entry.id   AF-A0A1F6EJ91-F1
#
_cell.length_a   1.000
_cell.length_b   1.000
_cell.length_c   1.000
_cell.angle_alpha   90.00
_cell.angle_beta   90.00
_cell.angle_gamma   90.00
#
_symmetry.space_group_name_H-M   'P 1'
#
loop_
_entity.id
_entity.type
_entity.pdbx_description
1 polymer ?
#
loop_
_entity_poly.entity_id
_entity_poly.type
_entity_poly.pdbx_seq_one_letter_code
_entity_poly.pdbx_strand_id
1 'polypeptide(L)' 'MPPETRTYWQKLEDDVHQCAIDMLATQTDAEKKNPSAIIADVTVAAHSWPQFQGFDVYETEAVVREILEASSNKQEVA' A
#
# COMPACT_ATOMS: atom_id res chain seq x y z
N MET A 1 -25.62 7.35 4.56
CA MET A 1 -24.30 6.95 5.07
C MET A 1 -23.47 8.22 5.21
N PRO A 2 -22.83 8.50 6.37
CA PRO A 2 -22.07 9.73 6.55
C PRO A 2 -20.87 9.75 5.59
N PRO A 3 -20.52 10.91 5.01
CA PRO A 3 -19.49 11.05 3.98
C PRO A 3 -18.04 10.89 4.47
N GLU A 4 -17.82 10.76 5.78
CA GLU A 4 -16.47 10.87 6.38
C GLU A 4 -15.62 9.60 6.27
N THR A 5 -16.23 8.42 6.12
CA THR A 5 -15.49 7.15 5.97
C THR A 5 -14.87 6.95 4.59
N ARG A 6 -15.37 7.65 3.56
CA ARG A 6 -14.81 7.54 2.19
C ARG A 6 -13.47 8.25 2.08
N THR A 7 -13.31 9.37 2.78
CA THR A 7 -12.09 10.18 2.78
C THR A 7 -10.95 9.49 3.52
N TYR A 8 -11.25 8.73 4.59
CA TYR A 8 -10.26 7.98 5.35
C TYR A 8 -9.63 6.86 4.52
N TRP A 9 -10.46 6.03 3.86
CA TRP A 9 -9.98 4.95 3.00
C TRP A 9 -9.24 5.46 1.77
N GLN A 10 -9.73 6.53 1.13
CA GLN A 10 -9.02 7.13 -0.01
C GLN A 10 -7.63 7.65 0.38
N LYS A 11 -7.51 8.27 1.56
CA LYS A 11 -6.22 8.75 2.03
C LYS A 11 -5.25 7.60 2.33
N LEU A 12 -5.75 6.51 2.92
CA LEU A 12 -4.97 5.29 3.12
C LEU A 12 -4.49 4.70 1.79
N GLU A 13 -5.38 4.63 0.79
CA GLU A 13 -5.02 4.17 -0.56
C GLU A 13 -3.91 5.04 -1.17
N ASP A 14 -4.01 6.37 -1.04
CA ASP A 14 -3.03 7.32 -1.55
C ASP A 14 -1.67 7.19 -0.83
N ASP A 15 -1.68 7.06 0.51
CA ASP A 15 -0.48 6.83 1.33
C ASP A 15 0.23 5.52 0.97
N VAL A 16 -0.52 4.41 0.78
CA VAL A 16 0.03 3.10 0.33
C VAL A 16 0.66 3.22 -1.04
N HIS A 17 0.01 3.87 -1.99
CA HIS A 17 0.59 4.06 -3.31
C HIS A 17 1.84 4.91 -3.28
N GLN A 18 1.81 6.04 -2.57
CA GLN A 18 2.95 6.93 -2.52
C GLN A 18 4.16 6.25 -1.88
N CYS A 19 3.93 5.45 -0.83
CA CYS A 19 4.96 4.64 -0.21
C CYS A 19 5.50 3.57 -1.17
N ALA A 20 4.64 2.87 -1.90
CA ALA A 20 5.08 1.88 -2.88
C ALA A 20 5.91 2.51 -4.00
N ILE A 21 5.50 3.69 -4.49
CA ILE A 21 6.23 4.46 -5.52
C ILE A 21 7.59 4.93 -4.99
N ASP A 22 7.64 5.43 -3.75
CA ASP A 22 8.90 5.87 -3.12
C ASP A 22 9.87 4.69 -2.89
N MET A 23 9.35 3.55 -2.43
CA MET A 23 10.13 2.30 -2.28
C MET A 23 10.59 1.74 -3.63
N LEU A 24 9.77 1.88 -4.69
CA LEU A 24 10.17 1.55 -6.07
C LEU A 24 11.24 2.50 -6.60
N ALA A 25 11.17 3.78 -6.24
CA ALA A 25 12.11 4.81 -6.68
C ALA A 25 13.47 4.72 -5.95
N THR A 26 13.47 4.34 -4.67
CA THR A 26 14.69 4.14 -3.88
C THR A 26 15.36 2.79 -4.14
N GLN A 27 14.63 1.79 -4.61
CA GLN A 27 15.20 0.54 -5.11
C GLN A 27 15.86 0.76 -6.48
N THR A 28 17.12 1.20 -6.46
CA THR A 28 17.96 1.44 -7.65
C THR A 28 18.30 0.14 -8.43
N ASP A 29 17.99 -1.03 -7.86
CA ASP A 29 18.32 -2.34 -8.43
C ASP A 29 17.18 -2.94 -9.28
N ALA A 30 17.50 -3.16 -10.56
CA ALA A 30 16.63 -3.78 -11.56
C ALA A 30 16.16 -5.20 -11.19
N GLU A 31 16.79 -5.85 -10.21
CA GLU A 31 16.49 -7.22 -9.74
C GLU A 31 15.40 -7.27 -8.64
N LYS A 32 15.00 -6.13 -8.06
CA LYS A 32 13.98 -6.08 -7.00
C LYS A 32 12.57 -5.68 -7.45
N LYS A 33 12.27 -5.78 -8.75
CA LYS A 33 10.90 -5.63 -9.30
C LYS A 33 9.92 -6.72 -8.87
N ASN A 34 10.23 -7.49 -7.82
CA ASN A 34 9.30 -8.49 -7.31
C ASN A 34 8.18 -7.76 -6.57
N PRO A 35 6.92 -7.81 -7.06
CA PRO A 35 5.80 -7.14 -6.40
C PRO A 35 5.66 -7.58 -4.93
N SER A 36 6.03 -8.83 -4.62
CA SER A 36 6.05 -9.35 -3.25
C SER A 36 7.06 -8.65 -2.33
N ALA A 37 8.22 -8.21 -2.85
CA ALA A 37 9.21 -7.47 -2.06
C ALA A 37 8.71 -6.06 -1.73
N ILE A 38 8.07 -5.40 -2.71
CA ILE A 38 7.47 -4.07 -2.53
C ILE A 38 6.32 -4.14 -1.52
N ILE A 39 5.45 -5.15 -1.61
CA ILE A 39 4.38 -5.35 -0.63
C ILE A 39 4.97 -5.51 0.78
N ALA A 40 6.05 -6.29 0.94
CA ALA A 40 6.69 -6.47 2.24
C ALA A 40 7.32 -5.16 2.78
N ASP A 41 8.06 -4.42 1.96
CA ASP A 41 8.66 -3.12 2.34
C ASP A 41 7.59 -2.09 2.72
N VAL A 42 6.52 -2.00 1.92
CA VAL A 42 5.38 -1.11 2.20
C VAL A 42 4.63 -1.56 3.45
N THR A 43 4.51 -2.86 3.71
CA THR A 43 3.92 -3.40 4.94
C THR A 43 4.71 -2.96 6.17
N VAL A 44 6.05 -3.03 6.12
CA VAL A 44 6.92 -2.58 7.22
C VAL A 44 6.76 -1.08 7.47
N ALA A 45 6.74 -0.27 6.41
CA ALA A 45 6.50 1.16 6.50
C ALA A 45 5.10 1.48 7.04
N ALA A 46 4.08 0.78 6.53
CA ALA A 46 2.68 0.93 6.89
C ALA A 46 2.41 0.54 8.34
N HIS A 47 3.15 -0.44 8.88
CA HIS A 47 3.05 -0.83 10.28
C HIS A 47 3.39 0.31 11.24
N SER A 48 4.19 1.29 10.79
CA SER A 48 4.50 2.50 11.57
C SER A 48 3.41 3.58 11.48
N TRP A 49 2.37 3.37 10.66
CA TRP A 49 1.31 4.36 10.49
C TRP A 49 0.26 4.26 11.60
N PRO A 50 -0.32 5.38 12.03
CA PRO A 50 -1.34 5.41 13.08
C PRO A 50 -2.59 4.59 12.73
N GLN A 51 -2.89 4.46 11.44
CA GLN A 51 -4.00 3.67 10.90
C GLN A 51 -3.84 2.16 11.01
N PHE A 52 -2.60 1.67 11.17
CA PHE A 52 -2.31 0.25 11.42
C PHE A 52 -1.88 0.00 12.88
N GLN A 53 -2.00 0.99 13.77
CA GLN A 53 -1.74 0.76 15.19
C GLN A 53 -2.77 -0.22 15.76
N GLY A 54 -2.28 -1.40 16.15
CA GLY A 54 -3.11 -2.51 16.64
C GLY A 54 -3.45 -3.56 15.59
N PHE A 55 -3.02 -3.38 14.34
CA PHE A 55 -3.07 -4.42 13.30
C PHE A 55 -1.81 -5.28 13.37
N ASP A 56 -1.96 -6.58 13.19
CA ASP A 56 -0.82 -7.47 13.04
C ASP A 56 -0.11 -7.23 11.71
N VAL A 57 1.15 -7.68 11.60
CA VAL A 57 1.94 -7.50 10.37
C VAL A 57 1.26 -8.18 9.17
N TYR A 58 0.64 -9.35 9.40
CA TYR A 58 -0.12 -10.07 8.38
C TYR A 58 -1.40 -9.35 7.95
N GLU A 59 -2.10 -8.69 8.88
CA GLU A 59 -3.29 -7.92 8.54
C GLU A 59 -2.92 -6.65 7.78
N THR A 60 -1.82 -6.00 8.16
CA THR A 60 -1.24 -4.87 7.45
C THR A 60 -0.84 -5.28 6.03
N GLU A 61 -0.18 -6.44 5.87
CA GLU A 61 0.19 -6.98 4.56
C GLU A 61 -1.03 -7.24 3.69
N ALA A 62 -2.09 -7.83 4.26
CA ALA A 62 -3.32 -8.12 3.52
C ALA A 62 -3.97 -6.84 2.98
N VAL A 63 -4.02 -5.77 3.79
CA VAL A 63 -4.59 -4.47 3.36
C VAL A 63 -3.71 -3.80 2.32
N VAL A 64 -2.39 -3.74 2.55
CA VAL A 64 -1.43 -3.16 1.59
C VAL A 64 -1.50 -3.90 0.25
N ARG A 65 -1.52 -5.22 0.29
CA ARG A 65 -1.68 -6.08 -0.88
C ARG A 65 -2.99 -5.81 -1.60
N GLU A 66 -4.11 -5.79 -0.88
CA GLU A 66 -5.43 -5.51 -1.47
C GLU A 66 -5.46 -4.15 -2.18
N ILE A 67 -4.90 -3.10 -1.55
CA ILE A 67 -4.85 -1.75 -2.13
C ILE A 67 -3.99 -1.72 -3.40
N LEU A 68 -2.81 -2.33 -3.36
CA LEU A 68 -1.89 -2.37 -4.51
C LEU A 68 -2.46 -3.21 -5.66
N GLU A 69 -3.03 -4.38 -5.37
CA GLU A 69 -3.66 -5.25 -6.37
C GLU A 69 -4.93 -4.60 -6.95
N ALA A 70 -5.78 -3.99 -6.12
CA ALA A 70 -6.98 -3.29 -6.57
C ALA A 70 -6.66 -2.12 -7.51
N SER A 71 -5.49 -1.51 -7.35
CA SER A 71 -5.07 -0.35 -8.13
C SER A 71 -4.34 -0.71 -9.41
N SER A 72 -3.58 -1.82 -9.42
CA SER A 72 -3.15 -2.44 -10.69
C SER A 72 -4.34 -2.81 -11.58
N ASN A 73 -5.45 -3.27 -10.99
CA ASN A 73 -6.66 -3.61 -11.75
C ASN A 73 -7.45 -2.38 -12.25
N LYS A 74 -7.18 -1.17 -11.75
CA LYS A 74 -7.77 0.08 -12.27
C LYS A 74 -6.99 0.69 -13.43
N GLN A 75 -5.73 0.31 -13.62
CA GLN A 75 -4.88 0.85 -14.69
C GLN A 75 -5.06 0.13 -16.04
N GLU A 76 -5.63 -1.09 -16.05
CA GLU A 76 -5.81 -1.90 -17.26
C GLU A 76 -7.12 -1.59 -18.04
N VAL A 77 -7.93 -0.62 -17.59
CA VAL A 77 -9.23 -0.28 -18.20
C VAL A 77 -9.31 1.15 -18.79
N ALA A 78 -8.17 1.80 -19.04
CA ALA A 78 -8.10 3.13 -19.64
C ALA A 78 -7.44 3.13 -21.02
#